data_AF-A0A2D4S493-F1
#
_entry.id   AF-A0A2D4S493-F1
#
_cell.length_a   1.000
_cell.length_b   1.000
_cell.length_c   1.000
_cell.angle_alpha   90.00
_cell.angle_beta   90.00
_cell.angle_gamma   90.00
#
_symmetry.space_group_name_H-M   'P 1'
#
loop_
_entity.id
_entity.type
_entity.pdbx_description
1 polymer ?
#
loop_
_entity_poly.entity_id
_entity_poly.type
_entity_poly.pdbx_seq_one_letter_code
_entity_poly.pdbx_strand_id
1 'polypeptide(L)'
;MEVTKIQLMNNNNKDEQIHKLEREIWLFEQWLISIEGQEGDTQTRIRHAYKECITSRKLALAKLQADDEGATSVEPPTLSQSNY
;
A
#
# COMPACT_ATOMS: atom_id res chain seq x y z
N MET A 1 -5.71 10.23 33.83
CA MET A 1 -5.43 9.07 32.95
C MET A 1 -5.47 9.59 31.53
N GLU A 2 -4.31 9.89 30.96
CA GLU A 2 -4.19 10.41 29.60
C GLU A 2 -3.42 9.38 28.79
N VAL A 3 -4.14 8.53 28.07
CA VAL A 3 -3.58 7.49 27.20
C VAL A 3 -4.37 7.52 25.89
N THR A 4 -4.14 8.51 25.02
CA THR A 4 -4.54 8.48 23.59
C THR A 4 -4.13 9.77 22.88
N LYS A 5 -2.89 9.86 22.41
CA LYS A 5 -2.57 10.87 21.38
C LYS A 5 -1.43 10.46 20.45
N ILE A 6 -0.51 9.64 20.93
CA ILE A 6 0.67 9.24 20.14
C ILE A 6 0.33 8.15 19.09
N GLN A 7 -0.70 7.32 19.32
CA GLN A 7 -1.09 6.27 18.36
C GLN A 7 -1.84 6.77 17.11
N LEU A 8 -2.48 7.95 17.14
CA LEU A 8 -3.25 8.44 15.99
C LEU A 8 -2.39 9.06 14.87
N MET A 9 -1.19 9.56 15.17
CA MET A 9 -0.36 10.24 14.17
C MET A 9 0.33 9.28 13.17
N ASN A 10 0.41 7.98 13.46
CA ASN A 10 1.06 7.02 12.57
C ASN A 10 0.13 6.49 11.47
N ASN A 11 -1.17 6.38 11.73
CA ASN A 11 -2.11 5.76 10.79
C ASN A 11 -2.52 6.73 9.66
N ASN A 12 -2.67 8.03 9.96
CA ASN A 12 -3.08 9.02 8.94
C ASN A 12 -2.06 9.16 7.80
N ASN A 13 -0.76 9.06 8.09
CA ASN A 13 0.28 9.12 7.04
C ASN A 13 0.27 7.85 6.17
N LYS A 14 -0.08 6.70 6.73
CA LYS A 14 -0.11 5.43 6.01
C LYS A 14 -1.30 5.36 5.05
N ASP A 15 -2.50 5.69 5.52
CA ASP A 15 -3.71 5.69 4.67
C ASP A 15 -3.58 6.71 3.54
N GLU A 16 -3.03 7.90 3.81
CA GLU A 16 -2.71 8.89 2.78
C GLU A 16 -1.69 8.37 1.76
N GLN A 17 -0.66 7.64 2.20
CA GLN A 17 0.32 7.02 1.31
C GLN A 17 -0.28 5.90 0.47
N ILE A 18 -1.16 5.07 1.04
CA ILE A 18 -1.91 4.04 0.32
C ILE A 18 -2.75 4.68 -0.79
N HIS A 19 -3.58 5.66 -0.45
CA HIS A 19 -4.42 6.35 -1.43
C HIS A 19 -3.62 7.08 -2.51
N LYS A 20 -2.47 7.64 -2.15
CA LYS A 20 -1.54 8.24 -3.11
C LYS A 20 -1.02 7.19 -4.09
N LEU A 21 -0.55 6.05 -3.59
CA LEU A 21 -0.03 4.96 -4.43
C LEU A 21 -1.12 4.38 -5.35
N GLU A 22 -2.33 4.16 -4.82
CA GLU A 22 -3.49 3.71 -5.61
C GLU A 22 -3.81 4.69 -6.75
N ARG A 23 -3.84 5.99 -6.45
CA ARG A 23 -4.07 7.03 -7.45
C ARG A 23 -2.98 7.07 -8.51
N GLU A 24 -1.71 6.96 -8.12
CA GLU A 24 -0.59 6.94 -9.05
C GLU A 24 -0.65 5.69 -9.95
N ILE A 25 -0.93 4.50 -9.40
CA ILE A 25 -1.12 3.27 -10.17
C ILE A 25 -2.22 3.44 -11.22
N TRP A 26 -3.39 3.92 -10.78
CA TRP A 26 -4.53 4.15 -11.67
C TRP A 26 -4.17 5.11 -12.81
N LEU A 27 -3.44 6.19 -12.52
CA LEU A 27 -3.02 7.15 -13.53
C LEU A 27 -2.11 6.53 -14.60
N PHE A 28 -1.12 5.72 -14.19
CA PHE A 28 -0.27 5.01 -15.16
C PHE A 28 -1.04 3.97 -15.97
N GLU A 29 -2.03 3.31 -15.37
CA GLU A 29 -2.92 2.38 -16.08
C GLU A 29 -3.76 3.13 -17.13
N GLN A 30 -4.32 4.30 -16.79
CA GLN A 30 -5.02 5.14 -17.77
C GLN A 30 -4.11 5.64 -18.89
N TRP A 31 -2.87 6.00 -18.58
CA TRP A 31 -1.88 6.39 -19.59
C TRP A 31 -1.43 5.23 -20.48
N LEU A 32 -1.40 3.99 -19.97
CA LEU A 32 -1.16 2.81 -20.81
C LEU A 32 -2.32 2.57 -21.78
N ILE A 33 -3.56 2.70 -21.31
CA ILE A 33 -4.76 2.55 -22.15
C ILE A 33 -4.77 3.61 -23.25
N SER A 34 -4.44 4.86 -22.94
CA SER A 34 -4.49 5.96 -23.92
C SER A 34 -3.48 5.82 -25.08
N ILE A 35 -2.44 5.00 -24.88
CA ILE A 35 -1.41 4.72 -25.90
C ILE A 35 -1.48 3.30 -26.46
N GLU A 36 -2.53 2.55 -26.12
CA GLU A 36 -2.77 1.23 -26.70
C GLU A 36 -2.98 1.33 -28.21
N GLY A 37 -2.40 0.40 -28.97
CA GLY A 37 -2.45 0.42 -30.44
C GLY A 37 -1.51 1.44 -31.12
N GLN A 38 -0.82 2.31 -30.37
CA GLN A 38 0.18 3.20 -30.95
C GLN A 38 1.52 2.47 -31.13
N GLU A 39 1.97 2.32 -32.37
CA GLU A 39 3.22 1.62 -32.69
C GLU A 39 4.44 2.55 -32.70
N GLY A 40 5.64 1.96 -32.70
CA GLY A 40 6.92 2.66 -32.76
C GLY A 40 7.77 2.59 -31.50
N ASP A 41 9.07 2.87 -31.66
CA ASP A 41 10.08 2.71 -30.61
C ASP A 41 9.82 3.63 -29.41
N THR A 42 9.46 4.88 -29.67
CA THR A 42 9.13 5.84 -28.61
C THR A 42 7.96 5.36 -27.77
N GLN A 43 6.88 4.88 -28.39
CA GLN A 43 5.72 4.38 -27.66
C GLN A 43 6.02 3.08 -26.91
N THR A 44 6.89 2.24 -27.47
CA THR A 44 7.37 1.04 -26.77
C THR A 44 8.13 1.40 -25.49
N ARG A 45 9.02 2.40 -25.56
CA ARG A 45 9.75 2.90 -24.38
C ARG A 45 8.83 3.53 -23.35
N ILE A 46 7.83 4.29 -23.77
CA ILE A 46 6.82 4.88 -22.88
C ILE A 46 6.01 3.79 -22.18
N ARG A 47 5.51 2.79 -22.91
CA ARG A 47 4.82 1.63 -22.31
C ARG A 47 5.68 0.91 -21.28
N HIS A 48 6.96 0.72 -21.58
CA HIS A 48 7.90 0.10 -20.64
C HIS A 48 8.00 0.91 -19.35
N ALA A 49 8.24 2.23 -19.47
CA ALA A 49 8.37 3.12 -18.32
C ALA A 49 7.10 3.14 -17.45
N TYR A 50 5.91 3.15 -18.04
CA TYR A 50 4.66 3.07 -17.28
C TYR A 50 4.48 1.73 -16.57
N LYS A 51 4.82 0.60 -17.22
CA LYS A 51 4.78 -0.73 -16.59
C LYS A 51 5.75 -0.83 -15.41
N GLU A 52 6.96 -0.28 -15.54
CA GLU A 52 7.93 -0.21 -14.43
C GLU A 52 7.40 0.66 -13.28
N CYS A 53 6.81 1.82 -13.59
CA CYS A 53 6.21 2.71 -12.61
C CYS A 53 5.08 2.04 -11.83
N ILE A 54 4.19 1.31 -12.52
CA ILE A 54 3.10 0.53 -11.91
C ILE A 54 3.67 -0.56 -11.00
N THR A 55 4.64 -1.32 -11.50
CA THR A 55 5.25 -2.43 -10.76
C THR A 55 5.89 -1.95 -9.45
N SER A 56 6.68 -0.87 -9.52
CA SER A 56 7.34 -0.27 -8.35
C SER A 56 6.32 0.19 -7.29
N ARG A 57 5.20 0.79 -7.73
CA ARG A 57 4.14 1.27 -6.82
C ARG A 57 3.31 0.14 -6.22
N LYS A 58 2.99 -0.89 -7.00
CA LYS A 58 2.33 -2.11 -6.49
C LYS A 58 3.19 -2.79 -5.43
N LEU A 59 4.52 -2.81 -5.62
CA LEU A 59 5.45 -3.33 -4.61
C LEU A 59 5.47 -2.45 -3.34
N ALA A 60 5.51 -1.12 -3.48
CA ALA A 60 5.46 -0.21 -2.34
C ALA A 60 4.13 -0.32 -1.56
N LEU A 61 3.01 -0.44 -2.28
CA LEU A 61 1.69 -0.62 -1.70
C LEU A 61 1.60 -1.94 -0.93
N ALA A 62 2.08 -3.04 -1.53
CA ALA A 62 2.11 -4.34 -0.87
C ALA A 62 2.96 -4.33 0.42
N LYS A 63 4.10 -3.63 0.42
CA LYS A 63 4.93 -3.46 1.63
C LYS A 63 4.17 -2.72 2.73
N LEU A 64 3.54 -1.59 2.40
CA LEU A 64 2.75 -0.83 3.37
C LEU A 64 1.58 -1.64 3.93
N GLN A 65 0.91 -2.44 3.10
CA GLN A 65 -0.18 -3.32 3.54
C GLN A 65 0.33 -4.47 4.43
N ALA A 66 1.46 -5.08 4.10
CA ALA A 66 2.07 -6.14 4.91
C ALA A 66 2.52 -5.63 6.30
N ASP A 67 2.99 -4.38 6.39
CA ASP A 67 3.32 -3.74 7.67
C ASP A 67 2.08 -3.54 8.58
N ASP A 68 0.85 -3.72 8.06
CA ASP A 68 -0.39 -3.66 8.86
C ASP A 68 -0.71 -4.98 9.56
N GLU A 69 -0.51 -6.11 8.86
CA GLU A 69 -0.86 -7.45 9.37
C GLU A 69 0.10 -7.94 10.47
N GLY A 70 1.25 -7.28 10.66
CA GLY A 70 2.24 -7.60 11.69
C GLY A 70 1.93 -7.09 13.11
N ALA A 71 0.85 -6.31 13.30
CA ALA A 71 0.54 -5.67 14.60
C ALA A 71 -0.53 -6.39 15.45
N THR A 72 -1.11 -7.50 14.97
CA THR A 72 -2.13 -8.29 15.68
C THR A 72 -1.64 -9.69 16.04
N SER A 73 -0.61 -9.78 16.87
CA SER A 73 -0.28 -11.04 17.57
C SER A 73 0.50 -10.77 18.86
N VAL A 74 -0.22 -10.54 19.96
CA VAL A 74 0.03 -11.14 21.28
C VAL A 74 -1.09 -10.74 22.25
N GLU A 75 -2.19 -11.48 22.27
CA GLU A 75 -2.99 -11.63 23.49
C GLU A 75 -2.64 -13.01 24.08
N PRO A 76 -1.93 -13.10 25.23
CA PRO A 76 -1.72 -14.38 25.88
C PRO A 76 -3.04 -14.85 26.50
N PRO A 77 -3.36 -16.15 26.45
CA PRO A 77 -4.56 -16.68 27.09
C PRO A 77 -4.40 -16.54 28.61
N THR A 78 -5.24 -15.72 29.23
CA THR A 78 -5.40 -15.68 30.69
C THR A 78 -6.06 -16.98 31.15
N LEU A 79 -5.22 -17.95 31.55
CA LEU A 79 -5.65 -19.09 32.34
C LEU A 79 -6.12 -18.59 33.71
N SER A 80 -7.43 -18.42 33.84
CA SER A 80 -8.12 -18.25 35.13
C SER A 80 -7.93 -19.53 35.95
N GLN A 81 -7.14 -19.44 37.02
CA GLN A 81 -7.07 -20.47 38.05
C GLN A 81 -8.36 -20.42 38.87
N SER A 82 -9.24 -21.42 38.73
CA SER A 82 -10.28 -21.68 39.73
C SER A 82 -9.71 -22.60 40.82
N ASN A 83 -9.42 -22.01 41.98
CA ASN A 83 -9.19 -22.78 43.20
C ASN A 83 -10.55 -23.34 43.68
N TYR A 84 -10.61 -24.66 43.84
CA TYR A 84 -11.54 -25.35 44.74
C TYR A 84 -10.76 -25.84 45.96
#